data_AF-A0A8E2AR02-F1
#
_entry.id   AF-A0A8E2AR02-F1
#
_cell.length_a   1.000
_cell.length_b   1.000
_cell.length_c   1.000
_cell.angle_alpha   90.00
_cell.angle_beta   90.00
_cell.angle_gamma   90.00
#
_symmetry.space_group_name_H-M   'P 1'
#
loop_
_entity.id
_entity.type
_entity.pdbx_description
1 polymer ?
#
loop_
_entity_poly.entity_id
_entity_poly.type
_entity_poly.pdbx_seq_one_letter_code
_entity_poly.pdbx_strand_id
1 'polypeptide(L)'
;MGRALSLGAVLLVAVLAGLYQVAIGPLLNTAGVFRDIQPYNNHNCKIVEEAGNGCEKLLLDDATGLVYMTCVDMSSRPKWLPAISHLDDSGVVDGYLATYDPDTDKVTRLNIVGKTFDRGLSLHGFDLVHSATNPSEITLFLVNHQAPRDGNAKKVGANSVVEVVKGTVGSSTLIHVSTIEDPVIMTPNDIVAAPDGKAFWFTNDKGAKVGWSRELETYFPIPRTSVGFCEIGKGCKYAAQRLPGANGIAKSRTNDTFYVANTPLGQINVFEKQADNTLVLVDTITVGLAIDNLSMDSNGGLWAATFPKALWILARFEDLTQQSPSSAHRVTLNTDKSAYFGEKYKVERVFEDEGSIVAGATSVVHDTRRGLLYMHGVVSPHLAVCKV
;
A
#
# COMPACT_ATOMS: atom_id res chain seq x y z
N MET A 1 -45.09 -37.45 -6.20
CA MET A 1 -45.71 -36.12 -6.36
C MET A 1 -44.63 -35.07 -6.21
N GLY A 2 -44.09 -34.53 -7.32
CA GLY A 2 -43.16 -33.40 -7.28
C GLY A 2 -43.95 -32.13 -6.96
N ARG A 3 -43.66 -31.48 -5.82
CA ARG A 3 -44.19 -30.14 -5.57
C ARG A 3 -43.51 -29.18 -6.54
N ALA A 4 -44.26 -28.66 -7.50
CA ALA A 4 -43.80 -27.55 -8.32
C ALA A 4 -43.46 -26.38 -7.41
N LEU A 5 -42.23 -25.85 -7.51
CA LEU A 5 -41.86 -24.60 -6.86
C LEU A 5 -42.81 -23.50 -7.34
N SER A 6 -43.37 -22.72 -6.40
CA SER A 6 -44.21 -21.58 -6.77
C SER A 6 -43.38 -20.57 -7.57
N LEU A 7 -44.02 -19.85 -8.49
CA LEU A 7 -43.37 -18.80 -9.28
C LEU A 7 -42.60 -17.80 -8.40
N GLY A 8 -43.13 -17.48 -7.21
CA GLY A 8 -42.46 -16.62 -6.24
C GLY A 8 -41.17 -17.21 -5.66
N ALA A 9 -41.12 -18.52 -5.42
CA ALA A 9 -39.89 -19.18 -4.97
C ALA A 9 -38.83 -19.20 -6.08
N VAL A 10 -39.23 -19.42 -7.33
CA VAL A 10 -38.33 -19.36 -8.50
C VAL A 10 -37.74 -17.95 -8.67
N LEU A 11 -38.58 -16.91 -8.57
CA LEU A 11 -38.15 -15.52 -8.65
C LEU A 11 -37.17 -15.15 -7.53
N LEU A 12 -37.45 -15.55 -6.29
CA LEU A 12 -36.54 -15.30 -5.17
C LEU A 12 -35.17 -15.96 -5.39
N VAL A 13 -35.16 -17.22 -5.81
CA VAL A 13 -33.90 -17.93 -6.12
C VAL A 13 -33.14 -17.24 -7.25
N ALA A 14 -33.81 -16.81 -8.31
CA ALA A 14 -33.19 -16.09 -9.40
C ALA A 14 -32.57 -14.75 -8.95
N VAL A 15 -33.28 -13.99 -8.10
CA VAL A 15 -32.76 -12.72 -7.52
C VAL A 15 -31.54 -12.98 -6.64
N LEU A 16 -31.60 -13.98 -5.76
CA LEU A 16 -30.47 -14.32 -4.88
C LEU A 16 -29.27 -14.83 -5.68
N ALA A 17 -29.49 -15.63 -6.73
CA ALA A 17 -28.44 -16.09 -7.62
C ALA A 17 -27.81 -14.92 -8.40
N GLY A 18 -28.62 -13.97 -8.88
CA GLY A 18 -28.12 -12.75 -9.51
C GLY A 18 -27.30 -11.88 -8.57
N LEU A 19 -27.78 -11.67 -7.34
CA LEU A 19 -27.05 -10.93 -6.30
C LEU A 19 -25.72 -11.63 -5.94
N TYR A 20 -25.74 -12.96 -5.84
CA TYR A 20 -24.53 -13.74 -5.62
C TYR A 20 -23.54 -13.57 -6.77
N GLN A 21 -23.98 -13.74 -8.01
CA GLN A 21 -23.11 -13.69 -9.17
C GLN A 21 -22.48 -12.30 -9.40
N VAL A 22 -23.24 -11.23 -9.16
CA VAL A 22 -22.82 -9.86 -9.52
C VAL A 22 -22.13 -9.13 -8.37
N ALA A 23 -22.53 -9.38 -7.12
CA ALA A 23 -22.03 -8.63 -5.97
C ALA A 23 -21.25 -9.49 -4.97
N ILE A 24 -21.84 -10.57 -4.48
CA ILE A 24 -21.25 -11.33 -3.35
C ILE A 24 -20.08 -12.20 -3.81
N GLY A 25 -20.26 -12.96 -4.88
CA GLY A 25 -19.28 -13.89 -5.44
C GLY A 25 -17.94 -13.21 -5.77
N PRO A 26 -17.93 -12.09 -6.52
CA PRO A 26 -16.70 -11.33 -6.77
C PRO A 26 -15.99 -10.90 -5.49
N LEU A 27 -16.71 -10.41 -4.48
CA LEU A 27 -16.11 -10.01 -3.20
C LEU A 27 -15.52 -11.21 -2.44
N LEU A 28 -16.23 -12.35 -2.40
CA LEU A 28 -15.72 -13.58 -1.77
C LEU A 28 -14.47 -14.11 -2.49
N ASN A 29 -14.42 -13.96 -3.81
CA ASN A 29 -13.25 -14.33 -4.62
C ASN A 29 -12.05 -13.42 -4.33
N THR A 30 -12.25 -12.09 -4.36
CA THR A 30 -11.20 -11.12 -4.02
C THR A 30 -10.69 -11.29 -2.58
N ALA A 31 -11.59 -11.60 -1.65
CA ALA A 31 -11.24 -11.89 -0.26
C ALA A 31 -10.58 -13.27 -0.08
N GLY A 32 -10.60 -14.13 -1.10
CA GLY A 32 -10.00 -15.45 -1.08
C GLY A 32 -10.65 -16.44 -0.12
N VAL A 33 -11.95 -16.28 0.16
CA VAL A 33 -12.67 -17.07 1.18
C VAL A 33 -12.59 -18.58 0.90
N PHE A 34 -12.65 -18.96 -0.37
CA PHE A 34 -12.58 -20.36 -0.81
C PHE A 34 -11.25 -20.70 -1.50
N ARG A 35 -10.24 -19.85 -1.38
CA ARG A 35 -8.94 -20.06 -2.02
C ARG A 35 -8.09 -21.03 -1.21
N ASP A 36 -7.58 -22.06 -1.86
CA ASP A 36 -6.50 -22.88 -1.35
C ASP A 36 -5.16 -22.22 -1.68
N ILE A 37 -4.30 -22.04 -0.68
CA ILE A 37 -2.98 -21.44 -0.87
C ILE A 37 -2.04 -22.50 -1.41
N GLN A 38 -1.42 -22.19 -2.55
CA GLN A 38 -0.46 -23.06 -3.20
C GLN A 38 0.88 -22.31 -3.27
N PRO A 39 1.86 -22.66 -2.42
CA PRO A 39 3.19 -22.07 -2.47
C PRO A 39 3.75 -22.01 -3.89
N TYR A 40 4.25 -20.83 -4.27
CA TYR A 40 4.75 -20.58 -5.62
C TYR A 40 5.98 -19.67 -5.54
N ASN A 41 7.10 -20.13 -6.12
CA ASN A 41 8.39 -19.41 -6.10
C ASN A 41 8.88 -18.96 -4.71
N ASN A 42 8.50 -19.66 -3.64
CA ASN A 42 8.90 -19.33 -2.26
C ASN A 42 10.08 -20.18 -1.72
N HIS A 43 10.77 -20.93 -2.58
CA HIS A 43 11.80 -21.88 -2.17
C HIS A 43 13.21 -21.27 -2.06
N ASN A 44 13.47 -20.13 -2.70
CA ASN A 44 14.79 -19.49 -2.76
C ASN A 44 14.75 -18.12 -2.09
N CYS A 45 14.42 -18.13 -0.81
CA CYS A 45 14.21 -16.94 0.01
C CYS A 45 15.18 -16.91 1.18
N LYS A 46 15.67 -15.71 1.48
CA LYS A 46 16.45 -15.37 2.65
C LYS A 46 15.62 -14.47 3.57
N ILE A 47 15.67 -14.73 4.86
CA ILE A 47 15.11 -13.87 5.89
C ILE A 47 16.21 -12.93 6.41
N VAL A 48 15.90 -11.64 6.54
CA VAL A 48 16.77 -10.63 7.13
C VAL A 48 16.06 -10.06 8.37
N GLU A 49 16.30 -10.66 9.53
CA GLU A 49 15.64 -10.29 10.78
C GLU A 49 16.10 -8.90 11.27
N GLU A 50 17.34 -8.53 10.97
CA GLU A 50 17.95 -7.25 11.34
C GLU A 50 17.26 -6.05 10.66
N ALA A 51 16.52 -6.30 9.57
CA ALA A 51 15.72 -5.28 8.88
C ALA A 51 14.61 -4.72 9.80
N GLY A 52 14.29 -5.46 10.87
CA GLY A 52 13.25 -5.10 11.81
C GLY A 52 11.90 -5.70 11.43
N ASN A 53 10.87 -5.29 12.18
CA ASN A 53 9.51 -5.76 11.99
C ASN A 53 8.57 -4.58 11.66
N GLY A 54 7.38 -4.91 11.17
CA GLY A 54 6.30 -3.96 10.89
C GLY A 54 6.62 -2.89 9.84
N CYS A 55 7.55 -3.18 8.92
CA CYS A 55 7.86 -2.31 7.79
C CYS A 55 6.76 -2.40 6.72
N GLU A 56 5.92 -1.38 6.66
CA GLU A 56 4.70 -1.41 5.86
C GLU A 56 4.97 -1.10 4.38
N LYS A 57 5.89 -0.18 4.09
CA LYS A 57 6.27 0.20 2.74
C LYS A 57 7.76 -0.05 2.51
N LEU A 58 8.06 -0.59 1.33
CA LEU A 58 9.40 -0.70 0.78
C LEU A 58 9.52 0.20 -0.47
N LEU A 59 10.72 0.71 -0.70
CA LEU A 59 11.10 1.43 -1.91
C LEU A 59 12.51 0.99 -2.33
N LEU A 60 12.67 0.55 -3.56
CA LEU A 60 13.99 0.32 -4.14
C LEU A 60 14.46 1.58 -4.85
N ASP A 61 15.56 2.16 -4.40
CA ASP A 61 16.25 3.22 -5.14
C ASP A 61 17.12 2.56 -6.23
N ASP A 62 16.68 2.56 -7.49
CA ASP A 62 17.43 1.93 -8.59
C ASP A 62 18.80 2.58 -8.82
N ALA A 63 18.98 3.86 -8.45
CA ALA A 63 20.24 4.57 -8.68
C ALA A 63 21.36 3.97 -7.82
N THR A 64 21.02 3.51 -6.61
CA THR A 64 21.98 3.03 -5.61
C THR A 64 21.86 1.52 -5.39
N GLY A 65 20.68 0.95 -5.60
CA GLY A 65 20.33 -0.42 -5.25
C GLY A 65 19.93 -0.61 -3.79
N LEU A 66 19.81 0.46 -3.00
CA LEU A 66 19.38 0.38 -1.62
C LEU A 66 17.86 0.21 -1.53
N VAL A 67 17.42 -0.66 -0.63
CA VAL A 67 16.01 -0.82 -0.29
C VAL A 67 15.71 0.02 0.95
N TYR A 68 14.95 1.09 0.78
CA TYR A 68 14.43 1.90 1.88
C TYR A 68 13.15 1.28 2.43
N MET A 69 12.95 1.40 3.74
CA MET A 69 11.79 0.86 4.44
C MET A 69 11.33 1.80 5.56
N THR A 70 10.03 1.91 5.76
CA THR A 70 9.39 2.61 6.88
C THR A 70 8.80 1.60 7.85
N CYS A 71 9.32 1.56 9.07
CA CYS A 71 9.00 0.54 10.07
C CYS A 71 8.41 1.15 11.32
N VAL A 72 7.45 0.45 11.92
CA VAL A 72 6.92 0.72 13.26
C VAL A 72 6.77 -0.64 13.92
N ASP A 73 7.07 -0.74 15.21
CA ASP A 73 6.96 -2.02 15.93
C ASP A 73 5.56 -2.62 15.76
N MET A 74 5.51 -3.82 15.17
CA MET A 74 4.26 -4.50 14.86
C MET A 74 3.43 -4.79 16.12
N SER A 75 4.07 -4.89 17.30
CA SER A 75 3.39 -5.08 18.58
C SER A 75 2.42 -3.95 18.93
N SER A 76 2.62 -2.76 18.36
CA SER A 76 1.77 -1.60 18.59
C SER A 76 0.54 -1.55 17.67
N ARG A 77 0.56 -2.27 16.54
CA ARG A 77 -0.45 -2.19 15.47
C ARG A 77 -1.86 -2.65 15.87
N PRO A 78 -2.06 -3.64 16.77
CA PRO A 78 -3.39 -3.93 17.30
C PRO A 78 -4.03 -2.76 18.05
N LYS A 79 -3.23 -1.80 18.53
CA LYS A 79 -3.72 -0.58 19.19
C LYS A 79 -3.74 0.62 18.25
N TRP A 80 -2.69 0.80 17.45
CA TRP A 80 -2.52 1.96 16.59
C TRP A 80 -2.17 1.58 15.15
N LEU A 81 -3.20 1.52 14.33
CA LEU A 81 -3.14 1.39 12.87
C LEU A 81 -4.39 2.04 12.28
N PRO A 82 -4.37 3.37 12.07
CA PRO A 82 -5.57 4.09 11.67
C PRO A 82 -6.23 3.53 10.41
N ALA A 83 -5.48 3.02 9.42
CA ALA A 83 -6.01 2.43 8.18
C ALA A 83 -7.16 1.41 8.38
N ILE A 84 -7.16 0.70 9.51
CA ILE A 84 -8.17 -0.30 9.89
C ILE A 84 -8.91 0.04 11.19
N SER A 85 -8.91 1.32 11.58
CA SER A 85 -9.67 1.83 12.73
C SER A 85 -9.13 1.46 14.11
N HIS A 86 -7.88 0.98 14.18
CA HIS A 86 -7.18 0.83 15.46
C HIS A 86 -6.73 2.21 15.94
N LEU A 87 -7.51 2.76 16.86
CA LEU A 87 -7.42 4.15 17.35
C LEU A 87 -7.30 4.19 18.88
N ASP A 88 -6.40 3.37 19.44
CA ASP A 88 -5.95 3.45 20.84
C ASP A 88 -4.58 4.14 20.87
N ASP A 89 -4.58 5.39 21.29
CA ASP A 89 -3.39 6.27 21.31
C ASP A 89 -2.30 5.80 22.28
N SER A 90 -2.60 4.87 23.21
CA SER A 90 -1.56 4.20 24.02
C SER A 90 -0.64 3.29 23.20
N GLY A 91 -1.01 2.97 21.95
CA GLY A 91 -0.20 2.22 20.99
C GLY A 91 0.63 3.08 20.06
N VAL A 92 0.57 4.41 20.18
CA VAL A 92 1.38 5.31 19.34
C VAL A 92 2.83 5.20 19.78
N VAL A 93 3.70 4.77 18.86
CA VAL A 93 5.15 4.65 19.07
C VAL A 93 5.91 5.29 17.91
N ASP A 94 7.16 5.66 18.16
CA ASP A 94 8.04 6.16 17.12
C ASP A 94 8.58 5.00 16.27
N GLY A 95 8.22 5.04 14.99
CA GLY A 95 8.84 4.25 13.95
C GLY A 95 10.20 4.80 13.54
N TYR A 96 10.80 4.15 12.55
CA TYR A 96 12.08 4.53 11.98
C TYR A 96 12.12 4.21 10.49
N LEU A 97 13.02 4.89 9.78
CA LEU A 97 13.44 4.43 8.47
C LEU A 97 14.66 3.52 8.60
N ALA A 98 14.77 2.55 7.70
CA ALA A 98 15.98 1.80 7.51
C ALA A 98 16.31 1.66 6.02
N THR A 99 17.55 1.30 5.75
CA THR A 99 18.01 0.86 4.43
C THR A 99 18.55 -0.55 4.54
N TYR A 100 18.32 -1.36 3.52
CA TYR A 100 18.99 -2.64 3.32
C TYR A 100 19.83 -2.56 2.04
N ASP A 101 21.13 -2.85 2.18
CA ASP A 101 22.07 -2.95 1.08
C ASP A 101 22.26 -4.42 0.67
N PRO A 102 21.74 -4.85 -0.49
CA PRO A 102 21.85 -6.23 -0.95
C PRO A 102 23.27 -6.67 -1.32
N ASP A 103 24.21 -5.74 -1.56
CA ASP A 103 25.58 -6.08 -1.90
C ASP A 103 26.42 -6.38 -0.66
N THR A 104 26.14 -5.69 0.44
CA THR A 104 26.88 -5.86 1.71
C THR A 104 26.09 -6.61 2.79
N ASP A 105 24.82 -6.93 2.50
CA ASP A 105 23.88 -7.54 3.43
C ASP A 105 23.67 -6.71 4.70
N LYS A 106 23.80 -5.38 4.58
CA LYS A 106 23.80 -4.48 5.72
C LYS A 106 22.47 -3.76 5.86
N VAL A 107 21.89 -3.83 7.05
CA VAL A 107 20.79 -2.96 7.46
C VAL A 107 21.35 -1.73 8.18
N THR A 108 20.91 -0.54 7.78
CA THR A 108 21.25 0.73 8.45
C THR A 108 19.97 1.45 8.86
N ARG A 109 19.75 1.60 10.16
CA ARG A 109 18.68 2.47 10.69
C ARG A 109 19.05 3.93 10.49
N LEU A 110 18.08 4.71 10.00
CA LEU A 110 18.24 6.13 9.73
C LEU A 110 17.68 6.93 10.91
N ASN A 111 18.45 7.91 11.38
CA ASN A 111 18.04 8.82 12.43
C ASN A 111 17.51 10.12 11.82
N ILE A 112 16.29 10.53 12.18
CA ILE A 112 15.75 11.84 11.81
C ILE A 112 16.11 12.84 12.90
N VAL A 113 16.81 13.91 12.54
CA VAL A 113 17.18 15.01 13.44
C VAL A 113 16.44 16.30 13.09
N GLY A 114 16.45 17.27 14.00
CA GLY A 114 15.85 18.60 13.77
C GLY A 114 14.39 18.73 14.18
N LYS A 115 13.75 17.65 14.64
CA LYS A 115 12.40 17.66 15.21
C LYS A 115 12.23 16.58 16.27
N THR A 116 11.44 16.89 17.30
CA THR A 116 10.88 15.90 18.23
C THR A 116 9.45 15.57 17.81
N PHE A 117 9.11 14.28 17.80
CA PHE A 117 7.80 13.79 17.41
C PHE A 117 6.92 13.55 18.65
N ASP A 118 6.53 14.62 19.35
CA ASP A 118 5.80 14.54 20.64
C ASP A 118 4.46 13.78 20.57
N ARG A 119 3.89 13.61 19.37
CA ARG A 119 2.64 12.87 19.11
C ARG A 119 2.88 11.56 18.34
N GLY A 120 4.12 11.08 18.32
CA GLY A 120 4.53 9.87 17.64
C GLY A 120 4.98 10.06 16.19
N LEU A 121 5.83 9.15 15.76
CA LEU A 121 6.26 8.93 14.38
C LEU A 121 5.74 7.58 13.88
N SER A 122 4.42 7.40 13.84
CA SER A 122 3.81 6.16 13.33
C SER A 122 3.81 6.17 11.80
N LEU A 123 4.94 5.73 11.22
CA LEU A 123 5.17 5.70 9.78
C LEU A 123 4.27 4.68 9.05
N HIS A 124 4.00 5.00 7.79
CA HIS A 124 3.21 4.22 6.84
C HIS A 124 3.86 4.31 5.45
N GLY A 125 3.10 4.62 4.38
CA GLY A 125 3.65 4.81 3.04
C GLY A 125 4.59 6.00 2.91
N PHE A 126 5.47 5.94 1.91
CA PHE A 126 6.44 7.00 1.61
C PHE A 126 6.94 6.94 0.17
N ASP A 127 7.56 8.04 -0.27
CA ASP A 127 8.33 8.08 -1.51
C ASP A 127 9.64 8.88 -1.34
N LEU A 128 10.58 8.68 -2.27
CA LEU A 128 11.92 9.26 -2.29
C LEU A 128 12.21 9.87 -3.67
N VAL A 129 12.76 11.08 -3.68
CA VAL A 129 13.27 11.73 -4.91
C VAL A 129 14.67 12.27 -4.72
N HIS A 130 15.50 12.09 -5.74
CA HIS A 130 16.84 12.68 -5.81
C HIS A 130 16.75 14.14 -6.25
N SER A 131 17.66 14.96 -5.74
CA SER A 131 17.82 16.33 -6.21
C SER A 131 18.31 16.34 -7.65
N ALA A 132 17.64 17.15 -8.50
CA ALA A 132 18.02 17.33 -9.90
C ALA A 132 19.41 17.96 -10.08
N THR A 133 19.90 18.70 -9.07
CA THR A 133 21.21 19.36 -9.12
C THR A 133 22.31 18.57 -8.45
N ASN A 134 21.96 17.69 -7.50
CA ASN A 134 22.92 16.82 -6.80
C ASN A 134 22.25 15.47 -6.51
N PRO A 135 22.42 14.45 -7.36
CA PRO A 135 21.78 13.15 -7.17
C PRO A 135 22.15 12.43 -5.87
N SER A 136 23.20 12.83 -5.15
CA SER A 136 23.46 12.28 -3.82
C SER A 136 22.51 12.81 -2.75
N GLU A 137 21.88 13.98 -2.96
CA GLU A 137 20.88 14.53 -2.06
C GLU A 137 19.50 13.94 -2.36
N ILE A 138 18.80 13.53 -1.30
CA ILE A 138 17.47 12.93 -1.38
C ILE A 138 16.48 13.69 -0.52
N THR A 139 15.23 13.74 -0.97
CA THR A 139 14.08 14.20 -0.21
C THR A 139 13.10 13.04 -0.08
N LEU A 140 12.64 12.77 1.15
CA LEU A 140 11.62 11.76 1.41
C LEU A 140 10.36 12.41 1.95
N PHE A 141 9.22 11.89 1.51
CA PHE A 141 7.88 12.26 1.95
C PHE A 141 7.28 11.09 2.69
N LEU A 142 7.01 11.25 3.99
CA LEU A 142 6.65 10.17 4.88
C LEU A 142 5.23 10.37 5.42
N VAL A 143 4.33 9.42 5.20
CA VAL A 143 3.05 9.40 5.93
C VAL A 143 3.35 9.15 7.41
N ASN A 144 2.82 10.01 8.29
CA ASN A 144 2.91 9.87 9.74
C ASN A 144 1.52 9.98 10.37
N HIS A 145 1.10 8.93 11.06
CA HIS A 145 -0.17 8.87 11.80
C HIS A 145 0.01 9.26 13.26
N GLN A 146 0.07 10.55 13.54
CA GLN A 146 0.24 11.05 14.90
C GLN A 146 -1.03 10.83 15.75
N ALA A 147 -0.84 10.73 17.07
CA ALA A 147 -1.91 10.91 18.04
C ALA A 147 -2.69 12.21 17.76
N PRO A 148 -4.01 12.26 18.04
CA PRO A 148 -4.78 13.49 17.88
C PRO A 148 -4.17 14.63 18.70
N ARG A 149 -4.31 15.87 18.21
CA ARG A 149 -3.88 17.06 18.95
C ARG A 149 -4.67 17.22 20.24
N ASP A 150 -5.97 17.00 20.16
CA ASP A 150 -6.93 17.12 21.26
C ASP A 150 -8.00 16.03 21.14
N GLY A 151 -8.48 15.57 22.29
CA GLY A 151 -9.59 14.62 22.36
C GLY A 151 -9.19 13.16 22.15
N ASN A 152 -10.20 12.29 22.21
CA ASN A 152 -10.01 10.84 22.14
C ASN A 152 -9.91 10.36 20.68
N ALA A 153 -8.86 9.59 20.35
CA ALA A 153 -8.61 9.11 18.98
C ALA A 153 -9.79 8.34 18.37
N LYS A 154 -10.58 7.59 19.15
CA LYS A 154 -11.78 6.88 18.66
C LYS A 154 -12.93 7.82 18.27
N LYS A 155 -12.87 9.10 18.68
CA LYS A 155 -13.88 10.13 18.38
C LYS A 155 -13.45 11.12 17.31
N VAL A 156 -12.15 11.44 17.23
CA VAL A 156 -11.64 12.46 16.29
C VAL A 156 -10.72 11.88 15.22
N GLY A 157 -10.23 10.66 15.41
CA GLY A 157 -9.27 9.97 14.54
C GLY A 157 -7.83 10.42 14.77
N ALA A 158 -6.92 9.86 13.98
CA ALA A 158 -5.52 10.26 13.99
C ALA A 158 -5.30 11.68 13.42
N ASN A 159 -4.24 12.33 13.88
CA ASN A 159 -3.70 13.53 13.24
C ASN A 159 -2.67 13.14 12.18
N SER A 160 -3.14 12.56 11.08
CA SER A 160 -2.28 12.15 9.98
C SER A 160 -1.71 13.33 9.22
N VAL A 161 -0.40 13.30 8.95
CA VAL A 161 0.35 14.35 8.25
C VAL A 161 1.35 13.71 7.28
N VAL A 162 2.00 14.54 6.45
CA VAL A 162 3.19 14.13 5.68
C VAL A 162 4.43 14.85 6.23
N GLU A 163 5.41 14.09 6.70
CA GLU A 163 6.71 14.62 7.14
C GLU A 163 7.66 14.69 5.94
N VAL A 164 8.34 15.82 5.77
CA VAL A 164 9.36 15.99 4.73
C VAL A 164 10.73 15.98 5.40
N VAL A 165 11.58 15.05 4.97
CA VAL A 165 12.94 14.91 5.46
C VAL A 165 13.92 14.92 4.30
N LYS A 166 15.15 15.38 4.54
CA LYS A 166 16.22 15.40 3.54
C LYS A 166 17.45 14.69 4.06
N GLY A 167 18.24 14.14 3.15
CA GLY A 167 19.51 13.53 3.52
C GLY A 167 20.41 13.33 2.32
N THR A 168 21.44 12.55 2.55
CA THR A 168 22.37 12.11 1.51
C THR A 168 22.32 10.60 1.41
N VAL A 169 22.34 10.06 0.20
CA VAL A 169 22.48 8.62 -0.06
C VAL A 169 23.62 8.03 0.79
N GLY A 170 23.37 6.89 1.43
CA GLY A 170 24.35 6.19 2.27
C GLY A 170 24.60 6.81 3.65
N SER A 171 24.05 8.00 3.94
CA SER A 171 24.06 8.58 5.27
C SER A 171 23.08 7.87 6.20
N SER A 172 23.42 7.72 7.48
CA SER A 172 22.52 7.25 8.52
C SER A 172 21.69 8.38 9.16
N THR A 173 21.79 9.62 8.65
CA THR A 173 21.09 10.78 9.21
C THR A 173 20.26 11.49 8.15
N LEU A 174 19.01 11.73 8.49
CA LEU A 174 18.04 12.55 7.77
C LEU A 174 17.72 13.78 8.61
N ILE A 175 17.50 14.92 7.97
CA ILE A 175 17.16 16.19 8.60
C ILE A 175 15.68 16.46 8.32
N HIS A 176 14.90 16.67 9.37
CA HIS A 176 13.52 17.14 9.24
C HIS A 176 13.50 18.55 8.63
N VAL A 177 12.64 18.73 7.63
CA VAL A 177 12.49 20.00 6.90
C VAL A 177 11.15 20.64 7.21
N SER A 178 10.06 19.88 7.13
CA SER A 178 8.72 20.40 7.35
C SER A 178 7.70 19.30 7.63
N THR A 179 6.57 19.71 8.19
CA THR A 179 5.37 18.87 8.34
C THR A 179 4.26 19.48 7.51
N ILE A 180 3.72 18.72 6.58
CA ILE A 180 2.62 19.12 5.72
C ILE A 180 1.33 18.61 6.34
N GLU A 181 0.46 19.55 6.72
CA GLU A 181 -0.87 19.30 7.26
C GLU A 181 -1.87 20.12 6.45
N ASP A 182 -2.94 19.47 6.01
CA ASP A 182 -3.98 20.07 5.18
C ASP A 182 -5.27 19.27 5.35
N PRO A 183 -6.47 19.89 5.35
CA PRO A 183 -7.74 19.16 5.44
C PRO A 183 -7.95 18.07 4.38
N VAL A 184 -7.29 18.16 3.22
CA VAL A 184 -7.31 17.12 2.18
C VAL A 184 -6.50 15.89 2.60
N ILE A 185 -5.50 16.03 3.48
CA ILE A 185 -4.75 14.94 4.10
C ILE A 185 -5.57 14.41 5.28
N MET A 186 -6.47 13.47 5.01
CA MET A 186 -7.42 12.97 6.00
C MET A 186 -7.02 11.61 6.59
N THR A 187 -6.82 10.61 5.74
CA THR A 187 -6.32 9.27 6.09
C THR A 187 -5.28 8.83 5.06
N PRO A 188 -4.18 9.60 4.91
CA PRO A 188 -3.13 9.29 3.94
C PRO A 188 -2.62 7.85 4.12
N ASN A 189 -2.43 7.12 3.03
CA ASN A 189 -1.97 5.74 3.06
C ASN A 189 -0.60 5.62 2.39
N ASP A 190 -0.50 5.98 1.11
CA ASP A 190 0.74 5.91 0.33
C ASP A 190 0.97 7.17 -0.52
N ILE A 191 2.21 7.37 -0.98
CA ILE A 191 2.68 8.61 -1.63
C ILE A 191 3.38 8.32 -2.96
N VAL A 192 3.21 9.23 -3.92
CA VAL A 192 4.13 9.43 -5.04
C VAL A 192 4.58 10.89 -5.06
N ALA A 193 5.89 11.13 -4.97
CA ALA A 193 6.50 12.44 -5.04
C ALA A 193 6.67 12.91 -6.49
N ALA A 194 6.53 14.21 -6.72
CA ALA A 194 6.90 14.83 -7.98
C ALA A 194 8.43 14.82 -8.13
N PRO A 195 8.98 14.64 -9.35
CA PRO A 195 10.43 14.53 -9.57
C PRO A 195 11.25 15.73 -9.09
N ASP A 196 10.64 16.91 -8.95
CA ASP A 196 11.32 18.12 -8.47
C ASP A 196 11.36 18.24 -6.93
N GLY A 197 10.72 17.31 -6.21
CA GLY A 197 10.64 17.31 -4.75
C GLY A 197 9.83 18.46 -4.17
N LYS A 198 8.94 19.10 -4.95
CA LYS A 198 8.13 20.24 -4.50
C LYS A 198 6.64 19.92 -4.38
N ALA A 199 6.22 18.76 -4.85
CA ALA A 199 4.84 18.34 -4.79
C ALA A 199 4.76 16.81 -4.63
N PHE A 200 3.58 16.31 -4.28
CA PHE A 200 3.31 14.89 -4.20
C PHE A 200 1.82 14.60 -4.38
N TRP A 201 1.52 13.39 -4.81
CA TRP A 201 0.20 12.77 -4.77
C TRP A 201 0.17 11.77 -3.64
N PHE A 202 -0.99 11.59 -3.03
CA PHE A 202 -1.17 10.64 -1.95
C PHE A 202 -2.59 10.08 -1.97
N THR A 203 -2.78 8.87 -1.48
CA THR A 203 -4.10 8.25 -1.34
C THR A 203 -4.65 8.54 0.04
N ASN A 204 -5.95 8.84 0.15
CA ASN A 204 -6.68 8.70 1.40
C ASN A 204 -7.46 7.39 1.37
N ASP A 205 -7.17 6.47 2.27
CA ASP A 205 -7.73 5.10 2.26
C ASP A 205 -9.15 4.97 2.82
N LYS A 206 -9.69 6.04 3.39
CA LYS A 206 -11.04 6.11 3.94
C LYS A 206 -11.70 7.44 3.59
N GLY A 207 -13.01 7.43 3.57
CA GLY A 207 -13.86 8.61 3.39
C GLY A 207 -14.13 9.43 4.65
N ALA A 208 -13.62 8.99 5.81
CA ALA A 208 -13.75 9.67 7.09
C ALA A 208 -12.63 9.21 8.03
N LYS A 209 -12.33 10.03 9.06
CA LYS A 209 -11.35 9.68 10.10
C LYS A 209 -11.88 8.65 11.11
N VAL A 210 -13.19 8.63 11.36
CA VAL A 210 -13.89 7.77 12.33
C VAL A 210 -15.31 7.45 11.88
N GLY A 211 -16.00 6.54 12.59
CA GLY A 211 -17.45 6.32 12.51
C GLY A 211 -17.83 4.99 11.85
N TRP A 212 -19.01 4.45 12.17
CA TRP A 212 -19.42 3.11 11.73
C TRP A 212 -19.46 2.93 10.20
N SER A 213 -19.76 3.99 9.44
CA SER A 213 -19.80 3.92 7.98
C SER A 213 -18.42 3.76 7.36
N ARG A 214 -17.37 4.19 8.07
CA ARG A 214 -15.97 3.99 7.70
C ARG A 214 -15.55 2.53 7.81
N GLU A 215 -16.05 1.82 8.82
CA GLU A 215 -15.75 0.39 9.02
C GLU A 215 -16.25 -0.45 7.84
N LEU A 216 -17.39 -0.07 7.26
CA LEU A 216 -17.93 -0.74 6.07
C LEU A 216 -17.01 -0.61 4.85
N GLU A 217 -16.21 0.45 4.76
CA GLU A 217 -15.25 0.65 3.66
C GLU A 217 -14.11 -0.37 3.67
N THR A 218 -13.87 -1.05 4.81
CA THR A 218 -12.90 -2.16 4.89
C THR A 218 -13.41 -3.43 4.19
N TYR A 219 -14.73 -3.66 4.19
CA TYR A 219 -15.33 -4.89 3.69
C TYR A 219 -16.02 -4.73 2.33
N PHE A 220 -16.44 -3.51 2.00
CA PHE A 220 -17.24 -3.23 0.82
C PHE A 220 -16.61 -2.11 -0.03
N PRO A 221 -16.75 -2.18 -1.36
CA PRO A 221 -16.18 -1.21 -2.29
C PRO A 221 -16.99 0.09 -2.33
N ILE A 222 -17.11 0.77 -1.19
CA ILE A 222 -17.84 2.03 -1.06
C ILE A 222 -16.96 3.16 -1.64
N PRO A 223 -17.47 3.94 -2.62
CA PRO A 223 -16.66 4.93 -3.35
C PRO A 223 -16.50 6.23 -2.56
N ARG A 224 -15.71 6.21 -1.49
CA ARG A 224 -15.46 7.39 -0.63
C ARG A 224 -13.99 7.74 -0.44
N THR A 225 -13.08 6.87 -0.86
CA THR A 225 -11.64 7.13 -0.84
C THR A 225 -11.24 8.12 -1.94
N SER A 226 -10.01 8.63 -1.90
CA SER A 226 -9.56 9.68 -2.83
C SER A 226 -8.06 9.64 -3.07
N VAL A 227 -7.63 10.35 -4.10
CA VAL A 227 -6.23 10.77 -4.29
C VAL A 227 -6.17 12.28 -4.08
N GLY A 228 -5.26 12.75 -3.24
CA GLY A 228 -4.92 14.15 -3.08
C GLY A 228 -3.65 14.52 -3.84
N PHE A 229 -3.47 15.81 -4.10
CA PHE A 229 -2.26 16.43 -4.63
C PHE A 229 -1.89 17.61 -3.73
N CYS A 230 -0.65 17.68 -3.29
CA CYS A 230 -0.12 18.77 -2.48
C CYS A 230 1.06 19.41 -3.18
N GLU A 231 1.09 20.74 -3.21
CA GLU A 231 2.29 21.49 -3.56
C GLU A 231 2.82 22.19 -2.31
N ILE A 232 4.10 21.97 -2.00
CA ILE A 232 4.73 22.47 -0.78
C ILE A 232 4.67 24.00 -0.77
N GLY A 233 4.11 24.57 0.30
CA GLY A 233 3.93 26.01 0.47
C GLY A 233 2.71 26.61 -0.23
N LYS A 234 1.96 25.83 -1.03
CA LYS A 234 0.68 26.28 -1.63
C LYS A 234 -0.56 25.58 -1.07
N GLY A 235 -0.40 24.38 -0.52
CA GLY A 235 -1.50 23.58 0.05
C GLY A 235 -1.92 22.42 -0.85
N CYS A 236 -3.02 21.77 -0.49
CA CYS A 236 -3.48 20.56 -1.16
C CYS A 236 -4.86 20.71 -1.83
N LYS A 237 -5.12 19.86 -2.83
CA LYS A 237 -6.43 19.68 -3.45
C LYS A 237 -6.67 18.20 -3.75
N TYR A 238 -7.93 17.82 -3.95
CA TYR A 238 -8.22 16.48 -4.45
C TYR A 238 -7.80 16.36 -5.92
N ALA A 239 -7.09 15.28 -6.25
CA ALA A 239 -6.70 14.92 -7.60
C ALA A 239 -7.71 13.93 -8.23
N ALA A 240 -8.26 13.02 -7.42
CA ALA A 240 -9.38 12.15 -7.78
C ALA A 240 -10.23 11.85 -6.54
N GLN A 241 -11.54 11.66 -6.70
CA GLN A 241 -12.46 11.38 -5.60
C GLN A 241 -13.44 10.29 -5.96
N ARG A 242 -14.17 9.78 -4.94
CA ARG A 242 -15.18 8.73 -5.07
C ARG A 242 -14.61 7.42 -5.60
N LEU A 243 -13.42 7.07 -5.09
CA LEU A 243 -12.76 5.80 -5.41
C LEU A 243 -13.14 4.74 -4.37
N PRO A 244 -13.28 3.46 -4.74
CA PRO A 244 -13.36 2.37 -3.78
C PRO A 244 -11.96 2.01 -3.28
N GLY A 245 -11.76 1.97 -1.96
CA GLY A 245 -10.59 1.40 -1.30
C GLY A 245 -9.22 1.76 -1.89
N ALA A 246 -8.97 3.06 -2.14
CA ALA A 246 -7.65 3.54 -2.54
C ALA A 246 -6.60 3.17 -1.48
N ASN A 247 -5.48 2.59 -1.90
CA ASN A 247 -4.40 2.18 -1.00
C ASN A 247 -3.05 2.56 -1.62
N GLY A 248 -2.22 1.62 -2.05
CA GLY A 248 -0.95 1.89 -2.71
C GLY A 248 -1.10 2.75 -3.96
N ILE A 249 -0.15 3.66 -4.17
CA ILE A 249 -0.06 4.49 -5.37
C ILE A 249 1.32 4.35 -6.00
N ALA A 250 1.36 4.25 -7.32
CA ALA A 250 2.61 4.24 -8.07
C ALA A 250 2.46 5.07 -9.35
N LYS A 251 3.59 5.54 -9.89
CA LYS A 251 3.61 6.28 -11.15
C LYS A 251 4.51 5.57 -12.15
N SER A 252 4.05 5.49 -13.38
CA SER A 252 4.87 5.06 -14.51
C SER A 252 6.16 5.87 -14.62
N ARG A 253 7.25 5.20 -14.99
CA ARG A 253 8.56 5.83 -15.20
C ARG A 253 8.69 6.52 -16.56
N THR A 254 7.85 6.18 -17.52
CA THR A 254 7.98 6.61 -18.92
C THR A 254 6.97 7.66 -19.34
N ASN A 255 5.88 7.81 -18.58
CA ASN A 255 4.80 8.74 -18.87
C ASN A 255 4.12 9.20 -17.58
N ASP A 256 3.12 10.06 -17.71
CA ASP A 256 2.34 10.59 -16.59
C ASP A 256 1.15 9.70 -16.20
N THR A 257 1.27 8.38 -16.38
CA THR A 257 0.26 7.42 -15.90
C THR A 257 0.45 7.10 -14.42
N PHE A 258 -0.63 7.14 -13.66
CA PHE A 258 -0.68 6.78 -12.24
C PHE A 258 -1.48 5.50 -12.05
N TYR A 259 -1.09 4.70 -11.08
CA TYR A 259 -1.73 3.46 -10.69
C TYR A 259 -2.12 3.55 -9.22
N VAL A 260 -3.37 3.25 -8.90
CA VAL A 260 -3.87 3.25 -7.53
C VAL A 260 -4.53 1.91 -7.24
N ALA A 261 -4.08 1.24 -6.19
CA ALA A 261 -4.69 0.01 -5.73
C ALA A 261 -6.13 0.27 -5.28
N ASN A 262 -7.03 -0.64 -5.66
CA ASN A 262 -8.40 -0.72 -5.22
C ASN A 262 -8.55 -2.03 -4.46
N THR A 263 -8.31 -1.97 -3.15
CA THR A 263 -8.20 -3.13 -2.27
C THR A 263 -9.44 -4.04 -2.30
N PRO A 264 -10.68 -3.58 -2.06
CA PRO A 264 -11.84 -4.47 -1.95
C PRO A 264 -12.28 -5.07 -3.28
N LEU A 265 -11.92 -4.48 -4.43
CA LEU A 265 -12.22 -5.05 -5.75
C LEU A 265 -11.07 -5.91 -6.31
N GLY A 266 -9.88 -5.88 -5.71
CA GLY A 266 -8.73 -6.61 -6.22
C GLY A 266 -8.28 -6.10 -7.59
N GLN A 267 -8.33 -4.78 -7.75
CA GLN A 267 -8.12 -4.07 -8.99
C GLN A 267 -7.08 -2.97 -8.83
N ILE A 268 -6.46 -2.55 -9.93
CA ILE A 268 -5.60 -1.37 -10.01
C ILE A 268 -6.28 -0.37 -10.94
N ASN A 269 -6.63 0.78 -10.41
CA ASN A 269 -7.17 1.89 -11.18
C ASN A 269 -6.04 2.61 -11.92
N VAL A 270 -6.19 2.80 -13.23
CA VAL A 270 -5.20 3.47 -14.09
C VAL A 270 -5.67 4.89 -14.38
N PHE A 271 -4.82 5.87 -14.09
CA PHE A 271 -5.13 7.28 -14.22
C PHE A 271 -4.21 7.99 -15.19
N GLU A 272 -4.78 8.94 -15.91
CA GLU A 272 -4.05 9.93 -16.71
C GLU A 272 -3.96 11.25 -15.95
N LYS A 273 -2.74 11.77 -15.77
CA LYS A 273 -2.52 13.07 -15.15
C LYS A 273 -2.91 14.20 -16.10
N GLN A 274 -3.72 15.12 -15.60
CA GLN A 274 -4.12 16.33 -16.31
C GLN A 274 -3.12 17.47 -16.07
N ALA A 275 -3.21 18.52 -16.88
CA ALA A 275 -2.33 19.69 -16.80
C ALA A 275 -2.36 20.38 -15.43
N ASP A 276 -3.50 20.33 -14.74
CA ASP A 276 -3.67 20.90 -13.40
C ASP A 276 -3.31 19.92 -12.27
N ASN A 277 -2.70 18.78 -12.58
CA ASN A 277 -2.34 17.69 -11.64
C ASN A 277 -3.53 16.90 -11.06
N THR A 278 -4.75 17.07 -11.58
CA THR A 278 -5.84 16.10 -11.34
C THR A 278 -5.60 14.79 -12.09
N LEU A 279 -6.29 13.73 -11.68
CA LEU A 279 -6.16 12.39 -12.21
C LEU A 279 -7.51 11.92 -12.76
N VAL A 280 -7.54 11.54 -14.04
CA VAL A 280 -8.74 10.99 -14.70
C VAL A 280 -8.60 9.49 -14.82
N LEU A 281 -9.60 8.74 -14.33
CA LEU A 281 -9.63 7.28 -14.46
C LEU A 281 -9.82 6.90 -15.93
N VAL A 282 -8.88 6.16 -16.51
CA VAL A 282 -8.88 5.77 -17.92
C VAL A 282 -8.93 4.26 -18.13
N ASP A 283 -8.58 3.47 -17.11
CA ASP A 283 -8.62 2.01 -17.19
C ASP A 283 -8.65 1.33 -15.82
N THR A 284 -8.84 0.02 -15.79
CA THR A 284 -8.74 -0.80 -14.59
C THR A 284 -8.13 -2.16 -14.90
N ILE A 285 -7.18 -2.59 -14.07
CA ILE A 285 -6.47 -3.86 -14.20
C ILE A 285 -6.95 -4.80 -13.10
N THR A 286 -7.50 -5.96 -13.47
CA THR A 286 -7.95 -6.95 -12.48
C THR A 286 -6.81 -7.87 -12.09
N VAL A 287 -6.43 -7.85 -10.81
CA VAL A 287 -5.47 -8.81 -10.22
C VAL A 287 -6.22 -9.97 -9.56
N GLY A 288 -7.39 -9.70 -8.99
CA GLY A 288 -8.31 -10.72 -8.46
C GLY A 288 -8.09 -11.10 -6.99
N LEU A 289 -7.15 -10.44 -6.30
CA LEU A 289 -6.92 -10.55 -4.85
C LEU A 289 -6.86 -9.16 -4.25
N ALA A 290 -7.21 -9.02 -2.97
CA ALA A 290 -7.08 -7.74 -2.28
C ALA A 290 -5.64 -7.22 -2.38
N ILE A 291 -5.49 -5.98 -2.84
CA ILE A 291 -4.21 -5.34 -3.15
C ILE A 291 -3.88 -4.32 -2.07
N ASP A 292 -2.61 -4.28 -1.65
CA ASP A 292 -2.08 -3.27 -0.74
C ASP A 292 -1.15 -2.31 -1.51
N ASN A 293 0.15 -2.25 -1.20
CA ASN A 293 1.06 -1.35 -1.90
C ASN A 293 1.39 -1.77 -3.33
N LEU A 294 1.64 -0.73 -4.14
CA LEU A 294 2.18 -0.82 -5.48
C LEU A 294 3.63 -0.33 -5.53
N SER A 295 4.42 -0.87 -6.45
CA SER A 295 5.74 -0.35 -6.79
C SER A 295 6.04 -0.53 -8.28
N MET A 296 6.89 0.32 -8.85
CA MET A 296 7.31 0.24 -10.25
C MET A 296 8.78 -0.12 -10.33
N ASP A 297 9.12 -1.22 -10.99
CA ASP A 297 10.52 -1.58 -11.22
C ASP A 297 11.15 -0.77 -12.37
N SER A 298 12.46 -0.88 -12.51
CA SER A 298 13.25 -0.17 -13.53
C SER A 298 12.95 -0.62 -14.98
N ASN A 299 12.32 -1.78 -15.17
CA ASN A 299 11.89 -2.27 -16.49
C ASN A 299 10.46 -1.85 -16.84
N GLY A 300 9.78 -1.11 -15.95
CA GLY A 300 8.40 -0.67 -16.15
C GLY A 300 7.36 -1.71 -15.76
N GLY A 301 7.75 -2.77 -15.04
CA GLY A 301 6.81 -3.70 -14.41
C GLY A 301 6.19 -3.07 -13.17
N LEU A 302 4.86 -3.08 -13.10
CA LEU A 302 4.12 -2.69 -11.90
C LEU A 302 3.96 -3.91 -11.00
N TRP A 303 4.39 -3.79 -9.75
CA TRP A 303 4.33 -4.86 -8.76
C TRP A 303 3.29 -4.54 -7.69
N ALA A 304 2.53 -5.56 -7.32
CA ALA A 304 1.45 -5.46 -6.36
C ALA A 304 1.62 -6.48 -5.24
N ALA A 305 1.67 -5.99 -4.00
CA ALA A 305 1.54 -6.84 -2.82
C ALA A 305 0.05 -7.15 -2.63
N THR A 306 -0.26 -8.42 -2.38
CA THR A 306 -1.64 -8.91 -2.36
C THR A 306 -1.86 -9.88 -1.22
N PHE A 307 -3.09 -9.90 -0.71
CA PHE A 307 -3.53 -10.80 0.34
C PHE A 307 -4.36 -11.94 -0.26
N PRO A 308 -3.80 -13.16 -0.38
CA PRO A 308 -4.55 -14.32 -0.84
C PRO A 308 -5.77 -14.66 0.02
N LYS A 309 -5.76 -14.28 1.30
CA LYS A 309 -6.89 -14.40 2.24
C LYS A 309 -7.07 -13.09 3.01
N ALA A 310 -7.91 -12.20 2.49
CA ALA A 310 -8.10 -10.85 3.05
C ALA A 310 -8.63 -10.88 4.50
N LEU A 311 -9.51 -11.84 4.84
CA LEU A 311 -10.00 -11.95 6.23
C LEU A 311 -8.91 -12.42 7.21
N TRP A 312 -7.89 -13.12 6.73
CA TRP A 312 -6.79 -13.61 7.57
C TRP A 312 -5.81 -12.49 7.92
N ILE A 313 -5.52 -11.59 6.97
CA ILE A 313 -4.75 -10.39 7.30
C ILE A 313 -5.50 -9.49 8.28
N LEU A 314 -6.81 -9.32 8.14
CA LEU A 314 -7.62 -8.57 9.12
C LEU A 314 -7.54 -9.21 10.51
N ALA A 315 -7.66 -10.55 10.61
CA ALA A 315 -7.48 -11.25 11.87
C ALA A 315 -6.06 -11.06 12.46
N ARG A 316 -5.03 -11.03 11.59
CA ARG A 316 -3.64 -10.79 12.02
C ARG A 316 -3.40 -9.38 12.53
N PHE A 317 -4.11 -8.38 12.01
CA PHE A 317 -4.02 -7.04 12.54
C PHE A 317 -4.51 -6.92 13.99
N GLU A 318 -5.49 -7.75 14.37
CA GLU A 318 -6.02 -7.84 15.73
C GLU A 318 -5.13 -8.72 16.64
N ASP A 319 -4.61 -9.82 16.08
CA ASP A 319 -3.81 -10.81 16.79
C ASP A 319 -2.63 -11.29 15.93
N LEU A 320 -1.43 -10.86 16.30
CA LEU A 320 -0.19 -11.15 15.59
C LEU A 320 0.20 -12.64 15.58
N THR A 321 -0.50 -13.51 16.32
CA THR A 321 -0.30 -14.96 16.25
C THR A 321 -1.03 -15.61 15.07
N GLN A 322 -2.00 -14.92 14.46
CA GLN A 322 -2.74 -15.42 13.31
C GLN A 322 -1.85 -15.45 12.06
N GLN A 323 -1.93 -16.53 11.28
CA GLN A 323 -1.25 -16.62 10.01
C GLN A 323 -1.89 -15.70 8.97
N SER A 324 -1.07 -15.20 8.04
CA SER A 324 -1.55 -14.42 6.91
C SER A 324 -0.70 -14.72 5.68
N PRO A 325 -1.26 -15.44 4.68
CA PRO A 325 -0.60 -15.68 3.41
C PRO A 325 -0.24 -14.38 2.70
N SER A 326 0.76 -14.45 1.84
CA SER A 326 1.24 -13.30 1.06
C SER A 326 1.45 -13.71 -0.39
N SER A 327 1.17 -12.80 -1.32
CA SER A 327 1.52 -13.00 -2.73
C SER A 327 1.97 -11.72 -3.40
N ALA A 328 2.80 -11.88 -4.44
CA ALA A 328 3.24 -10.79 -5.30
C ALA A 328 2.78 -11.02 -6.73
N HIS A 329 2.23 -9.97 -7.34
CA HIS A 329 1.81 -9.98 -8.74
C HIS A 329 2.59 -8.93 -9.51
N ARG A 330 2.98 -9.27 -10.74
CA ARG A 330 3.60 -8.37 -11.71
C ARG A 330 2.61 -8.08 -12.83
N VAL A 331 2.48 -6.81 -13.16
CA VAL A 331 1.65 -6.29 -14.24
C VAL A 331 2.56 -5.65 -15.28
N THR A 332 2.41 -6.06 -16.54
CA THR A 332 3.14 -5.52 -17.68
C THR A 332 2.19 -5.21 -18.83
N LEU A 333 2.63 -4.41 -19.80
CA LEU A 333 1.90 -4.24 -21.04
C LEU A 333 1.81 -5.58 -21.78
N ASN A 334 0.61 -5.93 -22.23
CA ASN A 334 0.41 -7.12 -23.02
C ASN A 334 0.93 -6.91 -24.45
N THR A 335 1.85 -7.77 -24.87
CA THR A 335 2.40 -7.79 -26.25
C THR A 335 2.00 -9.06 -27.01
N ASP A 336 1.20 -9.93 -26.38
CA ASP A 336 0.68 -11.15 -27.00
C ASP A 336 -0.46 -10.85 -27.97
N LYS A 337 -0.88 -11.87 -28.74
CA LYS A 337 -2.00 -11.73 -29.70
C LYS A 337 -3.29 -11.23 -29.07
N SER A 338 -3.52 -11.49 -27.78
CA SER A 338 -4.72 -11.03 -27.08
C SER A 338 -4.77 -9.51 -26.89
N ALA A 339 -3.64 -8.80 -27.02
CA ALA A 339 -3.60 -7.34 -27.02
C ALA A 339 -4.42 -6.74 -28.18
N TYR A 340 -4.44 -7.39 -29.35
CA TYR A 340 -5.27 -6.99 -30.49
C TYR A 340 -6.78 -7.17 -30.22
N PHE A 341 -7.14 -7.97 -29.21
CA PHE A 341 -8.52 -8.22 -28.78
C PHE A 341 -8.90 -7.43 -27.52
N GLY A 342 -8.08 -6.45 -27.11
CA GLY A 342 -8.40 -5.51 -26.04
C GLY A 342 -7.80 -5.85 -24.67
N GLU A 343 -7.08 -6.97 -24.52
CA GLU A 343 -6.34 -7.28 -23.29
C GLU A 343 -5.06 -6.44 -23.22
N LYS A 344 -5.12 -5.25 -22.61
CA LYS A 344 -3.99 -4.31 -22.60
C LYS A 344 -2.85 -4.69 -21.65
N TYR A 345 -3.14 -5.46 -20.60
CA TYR A 345 -2.19 -5.78 -19.54
C TYR A 345 -2.11 -7.28 -19.31
N LYS A 346 -0.90 -7.76 -19.01
CA LYS A 346 -0.65 -9.11 -18.54
C LYS A 346 -0.39 -9.08 -17.04
N VAL A 347 -1.14 -9.88 -16.29
CA VAL A 347 -0.98 -10.03 -14.84
C VAL A 347 -0.41 -11.42 -14.55
N GLU A 348 0.72 -11.47 -13.84
CA GLU A 348 1.41 -12.70 -13.49
C GLU A 348 1.57 -12.80 -11.98
N ARG A 349 1.14 -13.91 -11.38
CA ARG A 349 1.53 -14.24 -10.00
C ARG A 349 2.99 -14.67 -10.01
N VAL A 350 3.84 -13.95 -9.29
CA VAL A 350 5.30 -14.20 -9.27
C VAL A 350 5.73 -14.93 -8.01
N PHE A 351 5.02 -14.72 -6.90
CA PHE A 351 5.29 -15.33 -5.61
C PHE A 351 3.98 -15.59 -4.86
N GLU A 352 3.89 -16.70 -4.13
CA GLU A 352 2.84 -16.94 -3.13
C GLU A 352 3.40 -17.81 -2.00
N ASP A 353 3.13 -17.42 -0.77
CA ASP A 353 3.55 -18.11 0.45
C ASP A 353 2.39 -18.16 1.45
N GLU A 354 2.34 -19.24 2.23
CA GLU A 354 1.31 -19.47 3.24
C GLU A 354 1.48 -18.63 4.52
N GLY A 355 2.52 -17.80 4.58
CA GLY A 355 2.89 -16.97 5.72
C GLY A 355 4.09 -17.51 6.51
N SER A 356 4.77 -18.53 5.99
CA SER A 356 5.96 -19.15 6.59
C SER A 356 7.24 -18.36 6.33
N ILE A 357 7.38 -17.79 5.13
CA ILE A 357 8.49 -16.95 4.70
C ILE A 357 8.19 -15.48 4.98
N VAL A 358 6.98 -15.04 4.63
CA VAL A 358 6.54 -13.66 4.87
C VAL A 358 5.05 -13.65 5.18
N ALA A 359 4.72 -13.28 6.42
CA ALA A 359 3.33 -13.18 6.85
C ALA A 359 2.78 -11.78 6.59
N GLY A 360 1.66 -11.69 5.86
CA GLY A 360 0.94 -10.44 5.62
C GLY A 360 1.77 -9.36 4.94
N ALA A 361 2.47 -9.69 3.86
CA ALA A 361 3.25 -8.72 3.09
C ALA A 361 2.33 -7.61 2.55
N THR A 362 2.61 -6.37 2.95
CA THR A 362 1.91 -5.17 2.48
C THR A 362 2.68 -4.47 1.37
N SER A 363 3.96 -4.81 1.18
CA SER A 363 4.81 -4.23 0.14
C SER A 363 5.70 -5.26 -0.52
N VAL A 364 5.90 -5.07 -1.82
CA VAL A 364 6.82 -5.83 -2.66
C VAL A 364 7.56 -4.89 -3.59
N VAL A 365 8.88 -5.03 -3.70
CA VAL A 365 9.71 -4.30 -4.66
C VAL A 365 10.65 -5.27 -5.37
N HIS A 366 10.85 -5.05 -6.67
CA HIS A 366 11.67 -5.92 -7.51
C HIS A 366 12.92 -5.20 -8.02
N ASP A 367 14.08 -5.79 -7.75
CA ASP A 367 15.38 -5.36 -8.27
C ASP A 367 15.70 -6.13 -9.54
N THR A 368 15.47 -5.47 -10.67
CA THR A 368 15.69 -6.02 -12.02
C THR A 368 17.15 -6.35 -12.28
N ARG A 369 18.09 -5.65 -11.62
CA ARG A 369 19.54 -5.85 -11.80
C ARG A 369 20.00 -7.13 -11.11
N ARG A 370 19.43 -7.45 -9.94
CA ARG A 370 19.81 -8.63 -9.15
C ARG A 370 18.86 -9.82 -9.29
N GLY A 371 17.69 -9.63 -9.90
CA GLY A 371 16.63 -10.65 -9.95
C GLY A 371 16.12 -10.99 -8.55
N LEU A 372 16.00 -9.98 -7.69
CA LEU A 372 15.58 -10.13 -6.30
C LEU A 372 14.22 -9.46 -6.07
N LEU A 373 13.38 -10.15 -5.31
CA LEU A 373 12.11 -9.68 -4.82
C LEU A 373 12.21 -9.45 -3.31
N TYR A 374 11.95 -8.23 -2.86
CA TYR A 374 11.93 -7.87 -1.45
C TYR A 374 10.48 -7.72 -0.98
N MET A 375 10.14 -8.36 0.12
CA MET A 375 8.79 -8.36 0.68
C MET A 375 8.82 -8.12 2.18
N HIS A 376 7.94 -7.24 2.64
CA HIS A 376 7.71 -6.97 4.06
C HIS A 376 6.26 -6.56 4.25
N GLY A 377 5.78 -6.50 5.49
CA GLY A 377 4.57 -5.76 5.78
C GLY A 377 4.39 -5.20 7.18
N VAL A 378 3.29 -4.47 7.35
CA VAL A 378 2.90 -3.73 8.57
C VAL A 378 2.80 -4.59 9.83
N VAL A 379 2.51 -5.88 9.67
CA VAL A 379 2.49 -6.91 10.73
C VAL A 379 3.37 -8.10 10.38
N SER A 380 4.41 -7.86 9.58
CA SER A 380 5.41 -8.87 9.24
C SER A 380 6.61 -8.78 10.19
N PRO A 381 7.16 -9.91 10.65
CA PRO A 381 8.25 -9.92 11.63
C PRO A 381 9.62 -9.55 11.04
N HIS A 382 9.80 -9.64 9.72
CA HIS A 382 11.10 -9.49 9.06
C HIS A 382 10.97 -9.18 7.57
N LEU A 383 12.10 -8.80 6.95
CA LEU A 383 12.25 -8.68 5.50
C LEU A 383 12.52 -10.06 4.88
N ALA A 384 11.76 -10.42 3.84
CA ALA A 384 12.05 -11.57 2.98
C ALA A 384 12.67 -11.11 1.67
N VAL A 385 13.74 -11.78 1.25
CA VAL A 385 14.48 -11.53 0.00
C VAL A 385 14.50 -12.81 -0.82
N CYS A 386 13.76 -12.85 -1.92
CA CYS A 386 13.60 -14.05 -2.75
C CYS A 386 14.19 -13.85 -4.14
N LYS A 387 14.75 -14.92 -4.72
CA LYS A 387 15.08 -14.96 -6.15
C LYS A 387 13.85 -15.40 -6.94
N VAL A 388 13.49 -14.65 -7.98
CA VAL A 388 12.26 -14.88 -8.79
C VAL A 388 12.51 -14.89 -10.29
#